data_AF-A0A3B0U1Z0-F1
#
_entry.id   AF-A0A3B0U1Z0-F1
#
_cell.length_a   1.000
_cell.length_b   1.000
_cell.length_c   1.000
_cell.angle_alpha   90.00
_cell.angle_beta   90.00
_cell.angle_gamma   90.00
#
_symmetry.space_group_name_H-M   'P 1'
#
loop_
_entity.id
_entity.type
_entity.pdbx_description
1 polymer ?
#
loop_
_entity_poly.entity_id
_entity_poly.type
_entity_poly.pdbx_seq_one_letter_code
_entity_poly.pdbx_strand_id
1 'polypeptide(L)'
;MSKFSSLSELSNFVSKSAGNRAASAPKKDVVAQSGFWQAYKTASATSVKRSQPAKVSDLLGAVMAISARTRRIIAPKTHIELDVFTPSGKRAVHLIMGTYF
;
A
#
# COMPACT_ATOMS: atom_id res chain seq x y z
N MET A 1 -3.20 -2.92 -26.70
CA MET A 1 -4.24 -3.23 -25.68
C MET A 1 -3.75 -4.42 -24.86
N SER A 2 -3.47 -4.29 -23.55
CA SER A 2 -3.13 -5.44 -22.67
C SER A 2 -3.00 -5.11 -21.16
N LYS A 3 -3.65 -4.05 -20.63
CA LYS A 3 -3.54 -3.71 -19.19
C LYS A 3 -4.49 -4.48 -18.27
N PHE A 4 -5.39 -5.31 -18.82
CA PHE A 4 -6.41 -6.04 -18.06
C PHE A 4 -6.08 -7.54 -17.88
N SER A 5 -5.07 -8.10 -18.54
CA SER A 5 -4.68 -9.51 -18.39
C SER A 5 -4.00 -9.82 -17.06
N SER A 6 -3.25 -8.87 -16.49
CA SER A 6 -2.49 -9.12 -15.24
C SER A 6 -3.40 -9.29 -14.01
N LEU A 7 -4.55 -8.60 -13.99
CA LEU A 7 -5.50 -8.69 -12.89
C LEU A 7 -6.32 -9.99 -12.93
N SER A 8 -6.70 -10.46 -14.13
CA SER A 8 -7.39 -11.74 -14.30
C SER A 8 -6.46 -12.93 -14.08
N GLU A 9 -5.18 -12.83 -14.44
CA GLU A 9 -4.17 -13.84 -14.06
C GLU A 9 -3.98 -13.91 -12.55
N LEU A 10 -3.96 -12.76 -11.86
CA LEU A 10 -3.87 -12.71 -10.40
C LEU A 10 -5.10 -13.35 -9.72
N SER A 11 -6.32 -13.09 -10.20
CA SER A 11 -7.53 -13.69 -9.63
C SER A 11 -7.55 -15.20 -9.80
N ASN A 12 -7.07 -15.69 -10.95
CA ASN A 12 -6.98 -17.12 -11.23
C ASN A 12 -5.89 -17.78 -10.38
N PHE A 13 -4.74 -17.12 -10.18
CA PHE A 13 -3.66 -17.59 -9.33
C PHE A 13 -4.07 -17.69 -7.86
N VAL A 14 -4.73 -16.66 -7.33
CA VAL A 14 -5.25 -16.66 -5.95
C VAL A 14 -6.28 -17.79 -5.76
N SER A 15 -7.20 -17.96 -6.70
CA SER A 15 -8.21 -19.03 -6.66
C SER A 15 -7.58 -20.42 -6.69
N LYS A 16 -6.56 -20.63 -7.53
CA LYS A 16 -5.84 -21.91 -7.64
C LYS A 16 -4.98 -22.20 -6.40
N SER A 17 -4.40 -21.17 -5.79
CA SER A 17 -3.61 -21.30 -4.55
C SER A 17 -4.46 -21.69 -3.32
N ALA A 18 -5.71 -21.21 -3.26
CA ALA A 18 -6.66 -21.59 -2.21
C ALA A 18 -7.08 -23.06 -2.34
N GLY A 19 -7.27 -23.54 -3.58
CA GLY A 19 -7.57 -24.95 -3.86
C GLY A 19 -6.43 -25.90 -3.48
N ASN A 20 -5.17 -25.53 -3.77
CA ASN A 20 -4.02 -26.39 -3.45
C ASN A 20 -3.65 -26.41 -1.96
N ARG A 21 -3.93 -25.34 -1.19
CA ARG A 21 -3.75 -25.32 0.27
C ARG A 21 -4.77 -26.19 1.01
N ALA A 22 -5.98 -26.37 0.45
CA ALA A 22 -6.99 -27.27 1.02
C ALA A 22 -6.63 -28.76 0.82
N ALA A 23 -5.80 -29.09 -0.17
CA ALA A 23 -5.40 -30.47 -0.48
C ALA A 23 -4.19 -30.98 0.33
N SER A 24 -3.52 -30.12 1.12
CA SER A 24 -2.22 -30.45 1.75
C SER A 24 -2.11 -30.16 3.25
N ALA A 25 -3.22 -29.86 3.95
CA ALA A 25 -3.18 -29.55 5.38
C ALA A 25 -3.59 -30.76 6.28
N PRO A 26 -2.80 -31.11 7.31
CA PRO A 26 -3.14 -32.16 8.26
C PRO A 26 -4.35 -31.77 9.13
N LYS A 27 -5.24 -32.74 9.39
CA LYS A 27 -6.60 -32.62 9.96
C LYS A 27 -6.77 -31.85 11.30
N LYS A 28 -5.72 -31.36 11.94
CA LYS A 28 -5.79 -30.69 13.26
C LYS A 28 -6.04 -29.18 13.18
N ASP A 29 -5.71 -28.54 12.06
CA ASP A 29 -5.82 -27.07 11.89
C ASP A 29 -7.15 -26.61 11.28
N VAL A 30 -7.96 -27.56 10.78
CA VAL A 30 -9.22 -27.27 10.05
C VAL A 30 -10.27 -26.62 10.96
N VAL A 31 -10.27 -26.92 12.26
CA VAL A 31 -11.24 -26.37 13.22
C VAL A 31 -10.92 -24.92 13.58
N ALA A 32 -9.64 -24.57 13.76
CA ALA A 32 -9.22 -23.18 14.01
C ALA A 32 -9.34 -22.30 12.76
N GLN A 33 -9.01 -22.86 11.58
CA GLN A 33 -9.08 -22.14 10.31
C GLN A 33 -10.53 -21.89 9.87
N SER A 34 -11.44 -22.84 10.10
CA SER A 34 -12.87 -22.67 9.79
C SER A 34 -13.55 -21.60 10.65
N GLY A 35 -13.21 -21.52 11.95
CA GLY A 35 -13.71 -20.47 12.84
C GLY A 35 -13.24 -19.07 12.45
N PHE A 36 -11.95 -18.92 12.09
CA PHE A 36 -11.42 -17.66 11.58
C PHE A 36 -12.13 -17.21 10.30
N TRP A 37 -12.31 -18.12 9.32
CA TRP A 37 -13.00 -17.78 8.08
C TRP A 37 -14.48 -17.45 8.29
N GLN A 38 -15.15 -18.09 9.24
CA GLN A 38 -16.53 -17.77 9.58
C GLN A 38 -16.62 -16.39 10.26
N ALA A 39 -15.75 -16.09 11.22
CA ALA A 39 -15.66 -14.79 11.88
C ALA A 39 -15.29 -13.65 10.89
N TYR A 40 -14.37 -13.93 9.95
CA TYR A 40 -14.01 -12.98 8.90
C TYR A 40 -15.19 -12.71 7.95
N LYS A 41 -15.93 -13.75 7.54
CA LYS A 41 -17.11 -13.60 6.68
C LYS A 41 -18.24 -12.85 7.38
N THR A 42 -18.49 -13.07 8.66
CA THR A 42 -19.51 -12.32 9.40
C THR A 42 -19.11 -10.87 9.63
N ALA A 43 -17.85 -10.61 9.98
CA ALA A 43 -17.32 -9.25 10.13
C ALA A 43 -17.34 -8.47 8.80
N SER A 44 -16.94 -9.11 7.70
CA SER A 44 -16.99 -8.50 6.37
C SER A 44 -18.43 -8.32 5.86
N ALA A 45 -19.34 -9.26 6.12
CA ALA A 45 -20.76 -9.12 5.76
C ALA A 45 -21.43 -7.92 6.47
N THR A 46 -21.08 -7.65 7.73
CA THR A 46 -21.54 -6.46 8.45
C THR A 46 -20.92 -5.17 7.90
N SER A 47 -19.66 -5.22 7.45
CA SER A 47 -19.00 -4.08 6.80
C SER A 47 -19.63 -3.76 5.44
N VAL A 48 -19.96 -4.78 4.65
CA VAL A 48 -20.60 -4.63 3.32
C VAL A 48 -22.04 -4.09 3.44
N LYS A 49 -22.82 -4.51 4.45
CA LYS A 49 -24.17 -3.98 4.70
C LYS A 49 -24.21 -2.49 5.06
N ARG A 50 -23.08 -1.92 5.51
CA ARG A 50 -22.95 -0.50 5.85
C ARG A 50 -22.29 0.33 4.75
N SER A 51 -22.03 -0.27 3.59
CA SER A 51 -21.59 0.44 2.40
C SER A 51 -22.76 1.27 1.87
N GLN A 52 -22.95 2.45 2.48
CA GLN A 52 -23.65 3.56 1.85
C GLN A 52 -23.08 3.72 0.43
N PRO A 53 -23.90 4.06 -0.57
CA PRO A 53 -23.38 4.32 -1.91
C PRO A 53 -22.29 5.37 -1.77
N ALA A 54 -21.07 5.01 -2.20
CA ALA A 54 -19.91 5.88 -2.06
C ALA A 54 -20.24 7.23 -2.72
N LYS A 55 -20.33 8.27 -1.90
CA LYS A 55 -20.62 9.60 -2.41
C LYS A 55 -19.44 10.04 -3.27
N VAL A 56 -19.69 10.83 -4.30
CA VAL A 56 -18.63 11.39 -5.16
C VAL A 56 -17.57 12.15 -4.33
N SER A 57 -17.98 12.74 -3.21
CA SER A 57 -17.10 13.37 -2.21
C SER A 57 -16.07 12.41 -1.62
N ASP A 58 -16.45 11.16 -1.35
CA ASP A 58 -15.58 10.17 -0.73
C ASP A 58 -14.54 9.66 -1.74
N LEU A 59 -14.94 9.50 -3.00
CA LEU A 59 -14.04 9.20 -4.09
C LEU A 59 -13.05 10.35 -4.33
N LEU A 60 -13.53 11.60 -4.32
CA LEU A 60 -12.67 12.79 -4.44
C LEU A 60 -11.68 12.87 -3.28
N GLY A 61 -12.13 12.60 -2.05
CA GLY A 61 -11.27 12.54 -0.86
C GLY A 61 -10.18 11.46 -0.99
N ALA A 62 -10.54 10.27 -1.47
CA ALA A 62 -9.59 9.19 -1.72
C ALA A 62 -8.55 9.56 -2.80
N VAL A 63 -8.99 10.14 -3.92
CA VAL A 63 -8.09 10.58 -5.01
C VAL A 63 -7.18 11.71 -4.55
N MET A 64 -7.69 12.67 -3.77
CA MET A 64 -6.88 13.74 -3.16
C MET A 64 -5.80 13.17 -2.23
N ALA A 65 -6.17 12.22 -1.36
CA ALA A 65 -5.22 11.57 -0.45
C ALA A 65 -4.15 10.77 -1.22
N ILE A 66 -4.56 10.00 -2.24
CA ILE A 66 -3.65 9.22 -3.08
C ILE A 66 -2.73 10.15 -3.89
N SER A 67 -3.27 11.18 -4.56
CA SER A 67 -2.50 12.12 -5.38
C SER A 67 -1.49 12.94 -4.57
N ALA A 68 -1.86 13.37 -3.36
CA ALA A 68 -0.93 14.02 -2.43
C ALA A 68 0.21 13.09 -2.03
N ARG A 69 -0.08 11.80 -1.82
CA ARG A 69 0.94 10.78 -1.52
C ARG A 69 1.84 10.49 -2.70
N THR A 70 1.31 10.36 -3.92
CA THR A 70 2.14 10.16 -5.12
C THR A 70 2.99 11.39 -5.42
N ARG A 71 2.51 12.61 -5.18
CA ARG A 71 3.36 13.82 -5.28
C ARG A 71 4.57 13.76 -4.33
N ARG A 72 4.41 13.23 -3.11
CA ARG A 72 5.54 13.05 -2.18
C ARG A 72 6.50 11.91 -2.57
N ILE A 73 5.99 10.84 -3.19
CA ILE A 73 6.82 9.70 -3.62
C ILE A 73 7.58 10.02 -4.91
N ILE A 74 6.96 10.76 -5.82
CA ILE A 74 7.53 11.10 -7.15
C ILE A 74 8.32 12.41 -7.11
N ALA A 75 8.20 13.20 -6.03
CA ALA A 75 9.00 14.40 -5.87
C ALA A 75 10.49 14.07 -6.03
N PRO A 76 11.22 14.78 -6.90
CA PRO A 76 12.64 14.55 -7.09
C PRO A 76 13.36 14.79 -5.76
N LYS A 77 14.32 13.92 -5.45
CA LYS A 77 15.13 14.02 -4.24
C LYS A 77 15.86 15.36 -4.25
N THR A 78 15.65 16.17 -3.23
CA THR A 78 16.32 17.46 -3.09
C THR A 78 17.66 17.27 -2.40
N HIS A 79 18.73 17.67 -3.09
CA HIS A 79 20.05 17.81 -2.50
C HIS A 79 20.25 19.25 -2.05
N ILE A 80 20.71 19.43 -0.80
CA ILE A 80 21.02 20.72 -0.22
C ILE A 80 22.52 20.76 0.08
N GLU A 81 23.20 21.72 -0.51
CA GLU A 81 24.60 22.05 -0.21
C GLU A 81 24.63 23.36 0.58
N LEU A 82 25.19 23.32 1.78
CA LEU A 82 25.33 24.46 2.67
C LEU A 82 26.81 24.79 2.86
N ASP A 83 27.22 25.93 2.33
CA ASP A 83 28.53 26.52 2.56
C ASP A 83 28.44 27.65 3.58
N VAL A 84 29.21 27.53 4.67
CA VAL A 84 29.38 28.59 5.66
C VAL A 84 30.78 29.16 5.52
N PHE A 85 30.87 30.49 5.39
CA PHE A 85 32.14 31.20 5.27
C PHE A 85 32.44 31.98 6.55
N THR A 86 33.72 32.03 6.92
CA THR A 86 34.23 32.89 7.98
C THR A 86 34.22 34.36 7.55
N PRO A 87 34.28 35.32 8.49
CA PRO A 87 34.42 36.74 8.17
C PRO A 87 35.68 37.08 7.35
N SER A 88 36.70 36.21 7.38
CA SER A 88 37.91 36.33 6.56
C SER A 88 37.77 35.70 5.16
N GLY A 89 36.57 35.26 4.78
CA GLY A 89 36.25 34.69 3.47
C GLY A 89 36.66 33.23 3.28
N LYS A 90 37.29 32.59 4.28
CA LYS A 90 37.64 31.17 4.24
C LYS A 90 36.42 30.31 4.53
N ARG A 91 36.23 29.20 3.79
CA ARG A 91 35.16 28.23 4.04
C ARG A 91 35.34 27.60 5.43
N ALA A 92 34.33 27.75 6.28
CA ALA A 92 34.32 27.24 7.66
C ALA A 92 33.63 25.88 7.74
N VAL A 93 32.49 25.72 7.07
CA VAL A 93 31.70 24.48 7.09
C VAL A 93 31.17 24.21 5.69
N HIS A 94 31.21 22.95 5.27
CA HIS A 94 30.56 22.44 4.07
C HIS A 94 29.67 21.27 4.48
N LEU A 95 28.37 21.40 4.25
CA LEU A 95 27.37 20.42 4.64
C LEU A 95 26.59 19.98 3.41
N ILE A 96 26.62 18.67 3.12
CA ILE A 96 25.82 18.05 2.08
C ILE A 96 24.71 17.27 2.77
N MET A 97 23.46 17.66 2.53
CA MET A 97 22.29 17.05 3.14
C MET A 97 21.31 16.59 2.06
N GLY A 98 20.81 15.35 2.19
CA GLY A 98 19.84 14.76 1.28
C GLY A 98 19.27 13.47 1.85
N THR A 99 18.03 13.14 1.52
CA THR A 99 17.32 11.96 2.05
C THR A 99 17.54 10.71 1.20
N TYR A 100 18.28 9.73 1.76
CA TYR A 100 18.45 8.38 1.20
C TYR A 100 17.38 7.42 1.75
N PHE A 101 16.12 7.57 1.34
CA PHE A 101 15.11 6.52 1.49
C PHE A 101 14.23 6.44 0.25
#